data_AF-A0AAN0NFM0-F1
#
_entry.id   AF-A0AAN0NFM0-F1
#
_cell.length_a   1.000
_cell.length_b   1.000
_cell.length_c   1.000
_cell.angle_alpha   90.00
_cell.angle_beta   90.00
_cell.angle_gamma   90.00
#
_symmetry.space_group_name_H-M   'P 1'
#
loop_
_entity.id
_entity.type
_entity.pdbx_description
1 polymer ?
#
loop_
_entity_poly.entity_id
_entity_poly.type
_entity_poly.pdbx_seq_one_letter_code
_entity_poly.pdbx_strand_id
1 'polypeptide(L)'
;MTALDRYVRLESEALWRSEPEGQRRDVTLSFGDATLVIADATGRPLAHWSLPALIRQNPDETPAIYAPDEDASEILEIADSTMVGAIEEVRKALAKSRPHPGTLRHWLTAGLIVVALLLAIFWLPGALTRQTLAVVPAPKRMEIGTALLGYLQQDTGPACQAPQANAAAGRLARRLFGPQTTARIVVLPQLSQGAVALPGGLVALDYGVLQLSDDPAVAAGFILAGRASVLHMDPLEALLQQAGLGTTFRLLTTGEIPDAILRENAAALLASPTPAADPELLRQTLAAAQIPQAPYLAATDARTGNMPDLGQDPLAGQEIPLILTDSDWVSLQNICNI
;
A
#
# COMPACT_ATOMS: atom_id res chain seq x y z
N MET A 1 -26.42 -44.36 -45.22
CA MET A 1 -26.35 -42.89 -45.09
C MET A 1 -24.89 -42.56 -44.86
N THR A 2 -24.34 -41.60 -45.61
CA THR A 2 -22.91 -41.24 -45.56
C THR A 2 -22.74 -39.89 -44.87
N ALA A 3 -21.54 -39.59 -44.37
CA ALA A 3 -21.25 -38.33 -43.64
C ALA A 3 -21.49 -37.07 -44.48
N LEU A 4 -21.59 -37.22 -45.79
CA LEU A 4 -21.88 -36.16 -46.75
C LEU A 4 -23.19 -36.49 -47.47
N ASP A 5 -24.21 -35.64 -47.32
CA ASP A 5 -25.57 -35.84 -47.87
C ASP A 5 -25.61 -36.03 -49.39
N ARG A 6 -24.55 -35.61 -50.09
CA ARG A 6 -24.42 -35.73 -51.55
C ARG A 6 -24.20 -37.18 -52.04
N TYR A 7 -23.83 -38.10 -51.15
CA TYR A 7 -23.61 -39.50 -51.51
C TYR A 7 -24.67 -40.40 -50.88
N VAL A 8 -25.28 -41.29 -51.68
CA VAL A 8 -26.17 -42.34 -51.16
C VAL A 8 -25.34 -43.52 -50.65
N ARG A 9 -24.23 -43.80 -51.36
CA ARG A 9 -23.22 -44.82 -51.06
C ARG A 9 -21.93 -44.42 -51.77
N LEU A 10 -20.80 -44.47 -51.07
CA LEU A 10 -19.48 -44.18 -51.63
C LEU A 10 -18.53 -45.32 -51.24
N GLU A 11 -18.02 -46.02 -52.26
CA GLU A 11 -17.11 -47.15 -52.11
C GLU A 11 -15.94 -47.01 -53.06
N SER A 12 -14.76 -47.44 -52.62
CA SER A 12 -13.55 -47.41 -53.44
C SER A 12 -12.63 -48.58 -53.11
N GLU A 13 -11.80 -48.99 -54.06
CA GLU A 13 -10.70 -49.92 -53.80
C GLU A 13 -9.53 -49.20 -53.12
N ALA A 14 -8.82 -49.90 -52.26
CA ALA A 14 -7.64 -49.40 -51.55
C ALA A 14 -6.70 -50.54 -51.18
N LEU A 15 -5.46 -50.19 -50.83
CA LEU A 15 -4.50 -51.12 -50.25
C LEU A 15 -4.44 -50.89 -48.74
N TRP A 16 -4.71 -51.93 -47.96
CA TRP A 16 -4.63 -51.86 -46.50
C TRP A 16 -3.50 -52.73 -45.97
N ARG A 17 -2.83 -52.22 -44.94
CA ARG A 17 -1.79 -52.88 -44.19
C ARG A 17 -2.14 -52.80 -42.71
N SER A 18 -2.40 -53.96 -42.09
CA SER A 18 -2.88 -54.05 -40.70
C SER A 18 -1.78 -53.96 -39.64
N GLU A 19 -0.50 -54.09 -40.02
CA GLU A 19 0.65 -54.00 -39.10
C GLU A 19 1.86 -53.41 -39.86
N PRO A 20 2.82 -52.75 -39.19
CA PRO A 20 3.93 -52.06 -39.87
C PRO A 20 4.76 -52.93 -40.84
N GLU A 21 4.96 -54.21 -40.52
CA GLU A 21 5.67 -55.19 -41.36
C GLU A 21 4.73 -56.14 -42.15
N GLY A 22 3.42 -55.92 -42.06
CA GLY A 22 2.40 -56.75 -42.71
C GLY A 22 2.37 -56.56 -44.24
N GLN A 23 1.88 -57.59 -44.95
CA GLN A 23 1.65 -57.50 -46.39
C GLN A 23 0.45 -56.58 -46.69
N ARG A 24 0.60 -55.72 -47.71
CA ARG A 24 -0.51 -54.95 -48.28
C ARG A 24 -1.51 -55.89 -48.93
N ARG A 25 -2.80 -55.70 -48.62
CA ARG A 25 -3.90 -56.47 -49.20
C ARG A 25 -4.91 -55.53 -49.85
N ASP A 26 -5.47 -55.96 -50.97
CA ASP A 26 -6.57 -55.26 -51.62
C ASP A 26 -7.82 -55.34 -50.73
N VAL A 27 -8.44 -54.19 -50.49
CA VAL A 27 -9.65 -54.04 -49.69
C VAL A 27 -10.65 -53.14 -50.39
N THR A 28 -11.92 -53.33 -50.05
CA THR A 28 -12.99 -52.42 -50.43
C THR A 28 -13.31 -51.51 -49.25
N LEU A 29 -13.31 -50.21 -49.52
CA LEU A 29 -13.71 -49.19 -48.56
C LEU A 29 -15.17 -48.85 -48.74
N SER A 30 -15.89 -48.68 -47.63
CA SER A 30 -17.24 -48.12 -47.60
C SER A 30 -17.28 -46.92 -46.67
N PHE A 31 -17.61 -45.77 -47.23
CA PHE A 31 -17.68 -44.51 -46.49
C PHE A 31 -19.06 -44.37 -45.84
N GLY A 32 -19.10 -44.42 -44.50
CA GLY A 32 -20.31 -44.31 -43.69
C GLY A 32 -20.58 -42.90 -43.18
N ASP A 33 -21.42 -42.79 -42.14
CA ASP A 33 -21.83 -41.54 -41.50
C ASP A 33 -20.75 -40.94 -40.59
N ALA A 34 -20.06 -41.79 -39.82
CA ALA A 34 -18.93 -41.38 -38.97
C ALA A 34 -17.71 -42.30 -39.10
N THR A 35 -17.82 -43.35 -39.92
CA THR A 35 -16.83 -44.42 -40.00
C THR A 35 -16.45 -44.74 -41.44
N LEU A 36 -15.20 -45.13 -41.65
CA LEU A 36 -14.70 -45.75 -42.86
C LEU A 36 -14.61 -47.26 -42.60
N VAL A 37 -15.42 -48.04 -43.30
CA VAL A 37 -15.42 -49.50 -43.18
C VAL A 37 -14.44 -50.08 -44.18
N ILE A 38 -13.53 -50.93 -43.72
CA ILE A 38 -12.56 -51.65 -44.53
C ILE A 38 -13.04 -53.10 -44.63
N ALA A 39 -13.26 -53.62 -45.84
CA ALA A 39 -13.78 -54.97 -46.07
C ALA A 39 -12.91 -55.77 -47.05
N ASP A 40 -12.98 -57.10 -46.96
CA ASP A 40 -12.33 -58.01 -47.91
C ASP A 40 -13.09 -58.09 -49.26
N ALA A 41 -12.52 -58.80 -50.24
CA ALA A 41 -13.11 -58.99 -51.57
C ALA A 41 -14.48 -59.72 -51.57
N THR A 42 -14.86 -60.35 -50.45
CA THR A 42 -16.17 -61.01 -50.27
C THR A 42 -17.17 -60.13 -49.51
N GLY A 43 -16.78 -58.89 -49.18
CA GLY A 43 -17.60 -57.92 -48.45
C GLY A 43 -17.62 -58.13 -46.93
N ARG A 44 -16.72 -58.94 -46.37
CA ARG A 44 -16.63 -59.11 -44.91
C ARG A 44 -15.84 -57.96 -44.30
N PRO A 45 -16.36 -57.27 -43.26
CA PRO A 45 -15.64 -56.16 -42.63
C PRO A 45 -14.40 -56.68 -41.89
N LEU A 46 -13.25 -56.06 -42.18
CA LEU A 46 -11.95 -56.31 -41.57
C LEU A 46 -11.67 -55.31 -40.45
N ALA A 47 -11.98 -54.03 -40.66
CA ALA A 47 -11.76 -52.97 -39.69
C ALA A 47 -12.78 -51.82 -39.86
N HIS A 48 -12.98 -51.06 -38.78
CA HIS A 48 -13.81 -49.85 -38.78
C HIS A 48 -12.97 -48.70 -38.25
N TRP A 49 -12.71 -47.70 -39.08
CA TRP A 49 -11.97 -46.51 -38.68
C TRP A 49 -12.91 -45.33 -38.47
N SER A 50 -12.59 -44.48 -37.50
CA SER A 50 -13.32 -43.23 -37.26
C SER A 50 -12.86 -42.16 -38.25
N LEU A 51 -13.76 -41.65 -39.09
CA LEU A 51 -13.44 -40.60 -40.08
C LEU A 51 -12.77 -39.35 -39.45
N PRO A 52 -13.23 -38.85 -38.28
CA PRO A 52 -12.56 -37.75 -37.57
C PRO A 52 -11.14 -38.02 -37.10
N ALA A 53 -10.79 -39.29 -36.87
CA ALA A 53 -9.50 -39.69 -36.32
C ALA A 53 -8.44 -39.98 -37.40
N LEU A 54 -8.83 -40.01 -38.68
CA LEU A 54 -7.90 -40.28 -39.77
C LEU A 54 -6.85 -39.17 -39.88
N ILE A 55 -5.59 -39.59 -39.95
CA ILE A 55 -4.43 -38.73 -40.13
C ILE A 55 -3.85 -39.02 -41.51
N ARG A 56 -3.77 -37.97 -42.33
CA ARG A 56 -3.09 -38.03 -43.63
C ARG A 56 -1.58 -37.97 -43.42
N GLN A 57 -0.87 -39.01 -43.85
CA GLN A 57 0.58 -39.17 -43.65
C GLN A 57 1.40 -38.53 -44.78
N ASN A 58 0.85 -38.43 -45.99
CA ASN A 58 1.47 -37.75 -47.14
C ASN A 58 0.52 -36.66 -47.70
N PRO A 59 0.54 -35.44 -47.11
CA PRO A 59 -0.19 -34.30 -47.68
C PRO A 59 0.20 -34.07 -49.13
N ASP A 60 -0.78 -33.69 -49.96
CA ASP A 60 -0.59 -33.30 -51.37
C ASP A 60 -0.04 -34.37 -52.34
N GLU A 61 0.17 -35.60 -51.89
CA GLU A 61 0.58 -36.74 -52.71
C GLU A 61 -0.57 -37.73 -52.98
N THR A 62 -0.46 -38.48 -54.09
CA THR A 62 -1.38 -39.56 -54.50
C THR A 62 -0.60 -40.81 -54.91
N PRO A 63 -0.97 -42.03 -54.46
CA PRO A 63 -2.12 -42.35 -53.62
C PRO A 63 -2.01 -41.78 -52.20
N ALA A 64 -3.15 -41.38 -51.64
CA ALA A 64 -3.20 -40.77 -50.32
C ALA A 64 -3.10 -41.86 -49.23
N ILE A 65 -2.23 -41.63 -48.26
CA ILE A 65 -1.92 -42.54 -47.17
C ILE A 65 -2.59 -42.01 -45.89
N TYR A 66 -3.47 -42.83 -45.32
CA TYR A 66 -4.17 -42.56 -44.08
C TYR A 66 -3.80 -43.58 -42.99
N ALA A 67 -3.75 -43.09 -41.75
CA ALA A 67 -3.58 -43.89 -40.55
C ALA A 67 -4.66 -43.55 -39.51
N PRO A 68 -5.06 -44.48 -38.64
CA PRO A 68 -6.02 -44.22 -37.56
C PRO A 68 -5.39 -43.57 -36.32
N ASP A 69 -4.05 -43.54 -36.22
CA ASP A 69 -3.27 -42.99 -35.12
C ASP A 69 -1.95 -42.33 -35.60
N GLU A 70 -1.24 -41.67 -34.68
CA GLU A 70 0.04 -41.00 -34.97
C GLU A 70 1.20 -42.00 -35.19
N ASP A 71 1.10 -43.20 -34.61
CA ASP A 71 2.13 -44.25 -34.69
C ASP A 71 2.09 -45.03 -36.03
N ALA A 72 1.09 -44.73 -36.88
CA ALA A 72 0.85 -45.38 -38.17
C ALA A 72 0.81 -46.92 -38.06
N SER A 73 0.15 -47.42 -36.99
CA SER A 73 0.03 -48.85 -36.69
C SER A 73 -0.61 -49.63 -37.86
N GLU A 74 -1.62 -49.03 -38.47
CA GLU A 74 -2.26 -49.48 -39.70
C GLU A 74 -2.19 -48.40 -40.77
N ILE A 75 -2.04 -48.80 -42.03
CA ILE A 75 -1.95 -47.89 -43.17
C ILE A 75 -2.97 -48.25 -44.23
N LEU A 76 -3.64 -47.24 -44.76
CA LEU A 76 -4.55 -47.34 -45.88
C LEU A 76 -4.12 -46.41 -47.01
N GLU A 77 -3.86 -46.98 -48.18
CA GLU A 77 -3.48 -46.25 -49.39
C GLU A 77 -4.68 -46.19 -50.35
N ILE A 78 -5.14 -44.97 -50.64
CA ILE A 78 -6.35 -44.70 -51.43
C ILE A 78 -5.97 -43.90 -52.68
N ALA A 79 -6.20 -44.48 -53.86
CA ALA A 79 -5.96 -43.81 -55.14
C ALA A 79 -7.17 -43.00 -55.65
N ASP A 80 -8.38 -43.31 -55.17
CA ASP A 80 -9.61 -42.63 -55.61
C ASP A 80 -9.73 -41.21 -55.04
N SER A 81 -9.58 -40.22 -55.92
CA SER A 81 -9.71 -38.79 -55.59
C SER A 81 -11.06 -38.40 -54.97
N THR A 82 -12.14 -39.12 -55.28
CA THR A 82 -13.48 -38.88 -54.74
C THR A 82 -13.56 -39.30 -53.27
N MET A 83 -13.02 -40.48 -52.95
CA MET A 83 -12.92 -40.99 -51.58
C MET A 83 -12.01 -40.10 -50.74
N VAL A 84 -10.82 -39.74 -51.27
CA VAL A 84 -9.88 -38.82 -50.61
C VAL A 84 -10.54 -37.46 -50.34
N GLY A 85 -11.23 -36.91 -51.33
CA GLY A 85 -11.96 -35.64 -51.18
C GLY A 85 -13.03 -35.68 -50.09
N ALA A 86 -13.79 -36.79 -50.01
CA ALA A 86 -14.81 -36.99 -48.98
C ALA A 86 -14.22 -37.07 -47.57
N ILE A 87 -13.11 -37.80 -47.39
CA ILE A 87 -12.41 -37.88 -46.10
C ILE A 87 -11.87 -36.50 -45.68
N GLU A 88 -11.24 -35.77 -46.60
CA GLU A 88 -10.69 -34.44 -46.30
C GLU A 88 -11.78 -33.41 -45.98
N GLU A 89 -12.96 -33.50 -46.59
CA GLU A 89 -14.09 -32.62 -46.29
C GLU A 89 -14.56 -32.78 -44.83
N VAL A 90 -14.71 -34.03 -44.37
CA VAL A 90 -15.07 -34.33 -42.98
C VAL A 90 -13.98 -33.83 -42.02
N ARG A 91 -12.69 -34.12 -42.32
CA ARG A 91 -11.56 -33.66 -41.49
C ARG A 91 -11.52 -32.13 -41.36
N LYS A 92 -11.74 -31.39 -42.45
CA LYS A 92 -11.76 -29.92 -42.44
C LYS A 92 -12.92 -29.35 -41.62
N ALA A 93 -14.11 -29.95 -41.71
CA ALA A 93 -15.27 -29.53 -40.92
C ALA A 93 -15.03 -29.69 -39.41
N LEU A 94 -14.36 -30.77 -39.01
CA LEU A 94 -13.99 -31.04 -37.62
C LEU A 94 -12.83 -30.19 -37.11
N ALA A 95 -11.80 -29.94 -37.91
CA ALA A 95 -10.68 -29.06 -37.55
C ALA A 95 -11.16 -27.63 -37.23
N LYS A 96 -12.17 -27.14 -37.96
CA LYS A 96 -12.79 -25.83 -37.73
C LYS A 96 -13.53 -25.71 -36.39
N SER A 97 -13.89 -26.84 -35.78
CA SER A 97 -14.70 -26.92 -34.56
C SER A 97 -13.87 -27.10 -33.29
N ARG A 98 -12.53 -27.15 -33.37
CA ARG A 98 -11.67 -27.25 -32.18
C ARG A 98 -11.56 -25.89 -31.45
N PRO A 99 -11.94 -25.81 -30.15
CA PRO A 99 -11.75 -24.58 -29.38
C PRO A 99 -10.26 -24.35 -29.12
N HIS A 100 -9.77 -23.18 -29.53
CA HIS A 100 -8.39 -22.76 -29.27
C HIS A 100 -8.35 -22.10 -27.89
N PRO A 101 -7.53 -22.58 -26.92
CA PRO A 101 -7.39 -21.92 -25.62
C PRO A 101 -6.72 -20.56 -25.83
N GLY A 102 -7.50 -19.48 -25.74
CA GLY A 102 -7.06 -18.13 -26.09
C GLY A 102 -6.12 -17.48 -25.08
N THR A 103 -5.26 -16.59 -25.59
CA THR A 103 -4.35 -15.70 -24.83
C THR A 103 -5.07 -14.73 -23.88
N LEU A 104 -6.39 -14.55 -24.05
CA LEU A 104 -7.23 -13.68 -23.23
C LEU A 104 -7.15 -14.03 -21.74
N ARG A 105 -7.05 -15.32 -21.39
CA ARG A 105 -6.90 -15.75 -19.99
C ARG A 105 -5.61 -15.19 -19.38
N HIS A 106 -4.50 -15.19 -20.12
CA HIS A 106 -3.21 -14.68 -19.65
C HIS A 106 -3.25 -13.16 -19.44
N TRP A 107 -3.89 -12.42 -20.35
CA TRP A 107 -4.07 -10.97 -20.21
C TRP A 107 -4.96 -10.59 -19.02
N LEU A 108 -6.05 -11.33 -18.79
CA LEU A 108 -6.90 -11.14 -17.62
C LEU A 108 -6.16 -11.41 -16.31
N THR A 109 -5.39 -12.50 -16.24
CA THR A 109 -4.59 -12.82 -15.04
C THR A 109 -3.49 -11.79 -14.79
N ALA A 110 -2.80 -11.33 -15.85
CA ALA A 110 -1.77 -10.30 -15.72
C ALA A 110 -2.37 -8.96 -15.28
N GLY A 111 -3.52 -8.58 -15.85
CA GLY A 111 -4.26 -7.39 -15.42
C GLY A 111 -4.67 -7.44 -13.95
N LEU A 112 -5.17 -8.59 -13.48
CA LEU A 112 -5.54 -8.77 -12.07
C LEU A 112 -4.33 -8.63 -11.14
N ILE A 113 -3.18 -9.22 -11.49
CA ILE A 113 -1.94 -9.11 -10.70
C ILE A 113 -1.47 -7.65 -10.63
N VAL A 114 -1.49 -6.93 -11.75
CA VAL A 114 -1.11 -5.51 -11.78
C VAL A 114 -2.05 -4.68 -10.90
N VAL A 115 -3.37 -4.89 -10.99
CA VAL A 115 -4.34 -4.20 -10.13
C VAL A 115 -4.11 -4.51 -8.65
N ALA A 116 -3.84 -5.77 -8.30
CA ALA A 116 -3.54 -6.16 -6.93
C ALA A 116 -2.25 -5.51 -6.40
N LEU A 117 -1.19 -5.45 -7.22
CA LEU A 117 0.06 -4.77 -6.88
C LEU A 117 -0.14 -3.26 -6.70
N LEU A 118 -0.92 -2.62 -7.57
CA LEU A 118 -1.27 -1.21 -7.43
C LEU A 118 -2.04 -0.96 -6.12
N LEU A 119 -3.03 -1.79 -5.79
CA LEU A 119 -3.74 -1.68 -4.52
C LEU A 119 -2.80 -1.87 -3.32
N ALA A 120 -1.88 -2.83 -3.38
CA ALA A 120 -0.90 -3.06 -2.31
C ALA A 120 0.06 -1.87 -2.14
N ILE A 121 0.53 -1.26 -3.23
CA ILE A 121 1.49 -0.16 -3.17
C ILE A 121 0.81 1.17 -2.77
N PHE A 122 -0.38 1.44 -3.30
CA PHE A 122 -1.04 2.74 -3.10
C PHE A 122 -1.95 2.77 -1.85
N TRP A 123 -2.51 1.63 -1.43
CA TRP A 123 -3.55 1.61 -0.40
C TRP A 123 -3.07 1.03 0.94
N LEU A 124 -2.25 -0.01 0.91
CA LEU A 124 -1.67 -0.64 2.11
C LEU A 124 -0.89 0.32 3.01
N PRO A 125 -0.10 1.30 2.49
CA PRO A 125 0.70 2.18 3.33
C PRO A 125 -0.14 3.00 4.31
N GLY A 126 -1.19 3.65 3.78
CA GLY A 126 -2.08 4.48 4.59
C GLY A 126 -2.97 3.65 5.53
N ALA A 127 -3.34 2.43 5.14
CA ALA A 127 -4.13 1.54 6.00
C ALA A 127 -3.30 1.05 7.21
N LEU A 128 -2.03 0.72 7.01
CA LEU A 128 -1.13 0.26 8.07
C LEU A 128 -0.77 1.38 9.07
N THR A 129 -0.50 2.60 8.60
CA THR A 129 -0.20 3.73 9.51
C THR A 129 -1.40 4.07 10.39
N ARG A 130 -2.60 4.18 9.79
CA ARG A 130 -3.85 4.46 10.55
C ARG A 130 -4.15 3.39 11.60
N GLN A 131 -3.97 2.10 11.27
CA GLN A 131 -4.19 1.02 12.24
C GLN A 131 -3.14 1.03 13.36
N THR A 132 -1.88 1.32 13.04
CA THR A 132 -0.80 1.44 14.04
C THR A 132 -1.11 2.53 15.05
N LEU A 133 -1.55 3.70 14.59
CA LEU A 133 -1.88 4.83 15.47
C LEU A 133 -3.04 4.54 16.41
N ALA A 134 -4.03 3.75 15.96
CA ALA A 134 -5.16 3.32 16.77
C ALA A 134 -4.79 2.29 17.85
N VAL A 135 -3.71 1.52 17.63
CA VAL A 135 -3.33 0.40 18.50
C VAL A 135 -2.19 0.75 19.45
N VAL A 136 -1.34 1.74 19.15
CA VAL A 136 -0.23 2.14 20.05
C VAL A 136 -0.79 2.76 21.34
N PRO A 137 -0.64 2.10 22.51
CA PRO A 137 -1.16 2.60 23.78
C PRO A 137 -0.50 3.91 24.21
N ALA A 138 -1.20 4.72 25.01
CA ALA A 138 -0.66 5.99 25.54
C ALA A 138 0.70 5.86 26.26
N PRO A 139 0.97 4.82 27.08
CA PRO A 139 2.28 4.62 27.69
C PRO A 139 3.42 4.47 26.67
N LYS A 140 3.19 3.76 25.56
CA LYS A 140 4.20 3.57 24.52
C LYS A 140 4.47 4.87 23.77
N ARG A 141 3.45 5.69 23.54
CA ARG A 141 3.62 7.05 22.97
C ARG A 141 4.49 7.93 23.88
N MET A 142 4.33 7.84 25.20
CA MET A 142 5.18 8.54 26.17
C MET A 142 6.62 8.05 26.18
N GLU A 143 6.83 6.74 26.07
CA GLU A 143 8.17 6.14 25.94
C GLU A 143 8.89 6.64 24.70
N ILE A 144 8.22 6.60 23.53
CA ILE A 144 8.74 7.11 22.26
C ILE A 144 9.07 8.61 22.37
N GLY A 145 8.17 9.41 22.93
CA GLY A 145 8.40 10.85 23.12
C GLY A 145 9.57 11.15 24.05
N THR A 146 9.74 10.35 25.10
CA THR A 146 10.86 10.50 26.05
C THR A 146 12.19 10.10 25.41
N ALA A 147 12.20 9.04 24.59
CA ALA A 147 13.37 8.65 23.81
C ALA A 147 13.75 9.74 22.79
N LEU A 148 12.76 10.30 22.08
CA LEU A 148 12.95 11.39 21.12
C LEU A 148 13.52 12.65 21.79
N LEU A 149 12.99 13.02 22.96
CA LEU A 149 13.51 14.11 23.78
C LEU A 149 14.98 13.87 24.20
N GLY A 150 15.37 12.62 24.42
CA GLY A 150 16.76 12.25 24.69
C GLY A 150 17.71 12.59 23.55
N TYR A 151 17.28 12.41 22.30
CA TYR A 151 18.06 12.82 21.13
C TYR A 151 18.06 14.33 20.92
N LEU A 152 16.93 15.02 21.14
CA LEU A 152 16.90 16.49 21.08
C LEU A 152 17.90 17.12 22.06
N GLN A 153 18.04 16.56 23.26
CA GLN A 153 18.98 17.05 24.26
C GLN A 153 20.46 16.91 23.86
N GLN A 154 20.79 16.04 22.90
CA GLN A 154 22.18 15.91 22.41
C GLN A 154 22.62 17.16 21.64
N ASP A 155 21.69 17.79 20.91
CA ASP A 155 21.97 18.96 20.08
C ASP A 155 21.58 20.28 20.78
N THR A 156 20.52 20.26 21.60
CA THR A 156 19.98 21.45 22.29
C THR A 156 20.55 21.68 23.68
N GLY A 157 21.26 20.68 24.22
CA GLY A 157 21.69 20.62 25.62
C GLY A 157 20.69 19.88 26.52
N PRO A 158 21.12 19.48 27.74
CA PRO A 158 20.26 18.76 28.67
C PRO A 158 19.06 19.62 29.06
N ALA A 159 17.89 18.97 29.23
CA ALA A 159 16.69 19.66 29.67
C ALA A 159 16.94 20.34 31.03
N CYS A 160 16.49 21.59 31.17
CA CYS A 160 16.69 22.34 32.39
C CYS A 160 15.85 21.75 33.53
N GLN A 161 16.44 21.69 34.73
CA GLN A 161 15.82 21.02 35.87
C GLN A 161 15.90 21.90 37.12
N ALA A 162 14.73 22.27 37.65
CA ALA A 162 14.59 22.89 38.95
C ALA A 162 13.34 22.36 39.64
N PRO A 163 13.40 21.88 40.90
CA PRO A 163 12.21 21.35 41.56
C PRO A 163 11.03 22.33 41.59
N GLN A 164 11.28 23.61 41.88
CA GLN A 164 10.24 24.64 41.94
C GLN A 164 9.71 25.00 40.56
N ALA A 165 10.59 25.19 39.57
CA ALA A 165 10.19 25.48 38.20
C ALA A 165 9.44 24.32 37.54
N ASN A 166 9.84 23.07 37.81
CA ASN A 166 9.14 21.88 37.33
C ASN A 166 7.71 21.81 37.89
N ALA A 167 7.52 22.18 39.15
CA ALA A 167 6.20 22.27 39.75
C ALA A 167 5.35 23.39 39.12
N ALA A 168 5.97 24.54 38.81
CA ALA A 168 5.35 25.65 38.07
C ALA A 168 4.97 25.25 36.64
N ALA A 169 5.84 24.55 35.91
CA ALA A 169 5.57 23.99 34.59
C ALA A 169 4.38 23.02 34.63
N GLY A 170 4.29 22.19 35.67
CA GLY A 170 3.13 21.32 35.89
C GLY A 170 1.83 22.09 36.17
N ARG A 171 1.89 23.22 36.89
CA ARG A 171 0.73 24.11 37.09
C ARG A 171 0.31 24.79 35.79
N LEU A 172 1.27 25.27 35.01
CA LEU A 172 1.02 25.83 33.68
C LEU A 172 0.36 24.81 32.76
N ALA A 173 0.88 23.58 32.68
CA ALA A 173 0.27 22.52 31.89
C ALA A 173 -1.20 22.28 32.27
N ARG A 174 -1.52 22.20 33.57
CA ARG A 174 -2.90 22.06 34.06
C ARG A 174 -3.77 23.28 33.76
N ARG A 175 -3.21 24.49 33.77
CA ARG A 175 -3.92 25.73 33.41
C ARG A 175 -4.28 25.78 31.92
N LEU A 176 -3.40 25.27 31.05
CA LEU A 176 -3.58 25.29 29.61
C LEU A 176 -4.45 24.13 29.08
N PHE A 177 -4.29 22.93 29.66
CA PHE A 177 -4.90 21.71 29.14
C PHE A 177 -5.95 21.09 30.07
N GLY A 178 -6.20 21.71 31.23
CA GLY A 178 -7.14 21.24 32.24
C GLY A 178 -6.52 20.36 33.33
N PRO A 179 -7.24 20.12 34.44
CA PRO A 179 -6.70 19.52 35.66
C PRO A 179 -6.30 18.05 35.51
N GLN A 180 -6.89 17.32 34.56
CA GLN A 180 -6.63 15.91 34.29
C GLN A 180 -5.59 15.69 33.18
N THR A 181 -4.89 16.74 32.75
CA THR A 181 -3.92 16.63 31.67
C THR A 181 -2.73 15.74 32.07
N THR A 182 -2.31 14.89 31.13
CA THR A 182 -1.04 14.15 31.20
C THR A 182 0.08 14.86 30.43
N ALA A 183 -0.20 16.03 29.86
CA ALA A 183 0.78 16.78 29.11
C ALA A 183 1.89 17.29 30.04
N ARG A 184 3.13 17.24 29.54
CA ARG A 184 4.33 17.66 30.28
C ARG A 184 5.08 18.71 29.47
N ILE A 185 5.39 19.82 30.11
CA ILE A 185 6.23 20.88 29.54
C ILE A 185 7.68 20.60 29.97
N VAL A 186 8.58 20.56 29.02
CA VAL A 186 10.03 20.38 29.24
C VAL A 186 10.74 21.58 28.64
N VAL A 187 11.63 22.21 29.42
CA VAL A 187 12.38 23.37 28.94
C VAL A 187 13.75 22.91 28.44
N LEU A 188 14.10 23.28 27.21
CA LEU A 188 15.40 23.03 26.60
C LEU A 188 16.20 24.36 26.54
N PRO A 189 17.52 24.32 26.74
CA PRO A 189 18.35 25.53 26.73
C PRO A 189 18.26 26.31 25.41
N GLN A 190 18.17 25.60 24.30
CA GLN A 190 18.16 26.18 22.96
C GLN A 190 17.20 25.42 22.05
N LEU A 191 16.15 26.08 21.57
CA LEU A 191 15.20 25.51 20.62
C LEU A 191 14.71 26.61 19.68
N SER A 192 15.26 26.68 18.47
CA SER A 192 14.95 27.73 17.48
C SER A 192 13.49 27.77 17.04
N GLN A 193 12.75 26.69 17.27
CA GLN A 193 11.32 26.58 17.01
C GLN A 193 10.44 27.31 18.04
N GLY A 194 10.97 27.60 19.23
CA GLY A 194 10.24 28.23 20.33
C GLY A 194 9.48 27.19 21.14
N ALA A 195 8.64 26.36 20.49
CA ALA A 195 8.08 25.18 21.12
C ALA A 195 7.79 24.06 20.10
N VAL A 196 8.00 22.81 20.51
CA VAL A 196 7.74 21.61 19.68
C VAL A 196 6.97 20.58 20.50
N ALA A 197 5.85 20.09 19.96
CA ALA A 197 5.13 18.97 20.56
C ALA A 197 5.73 17.63 20.11
N LEU A 198 5.91 16.73 21.07
CA LEU A 198 6.43 15.38 20.88
C LEU A 198 5.35 14.32 21.19
N PRO A 199 5.52 13.07 20.73
CA PRO A 199 4.63 11.98 21.07
C PRO A 199 4.41 11.85 22.59
N GLY A 200 3.22 11.40 22.99
CA GLY A 200 2.90 11.17 24.41
C GLY A 200 2.61 12.43 25.23
N GLY A 201 2.31 13.56 24.60
CA GLY A 201 1.87 14.78 25.29
C GLY A 201 3.02 15.62 25.86
N LEU A 202 4.25 15.39 25.42
CA LEU A 202 5.40 16.22 25.76
C LEU A 202 5.40 17.47 24.88
N VAL A 203 5.71 18.63 25.47
CA VAL A 203 5.99 19.87 24.73
C VAL A 203 7.33 20.40 25.18
N ALA A 204 8.31 20.40 24.27
CA ALA A 204 9.60 21.04 24.46
C ALA A 204 9.44 22.55 24.23
N LEU A 205 9.90 23.36 25.17
CA LEU A 205 9.86 24.83 25.13
C LEU A 205 11.29 25.37 25.15
N ASP A 206 11.55 26.35 24.31
CA ASP A 206 12.79 27.11 24.30
C ASP A 206 12.92 27.95 25.57
N TYR A 207 14.07 27.88 26.22
CA TYR A 207 14.35 28.72 27.39
C TYR A 207 14.34 30.21 27.05
N GLY A 208 14.76 30.60 25.84
CA GLY A 208 14.73 31.98 25.37
C GLY A 208 13.33 32.60 25.41
N VAL A 209 12.28 31.82 25.18
CA VAL A 209 10.88 32.26 25.30
C VAL A 209 10.53 32.66 26.74
N LEU A 210 11.09 31.97 27.74
CA LEU A 210 10.89 32.30 29.15
C LEU A 210 11.74 33.50 29.56
N GLN A 211 13.01 33.53 29.14
CA GLN A 211 13.97 34.55 29.56
C GLN A 211 13.67 35.94 28.97
N LEU A 212 13.16 36.01 27.74
CA LEU A 212 12.96 37.26 27.00
C LEU A 212 11.54 37.85 27.15
N SER A 213 10.69 37.24 27.97
CA SER A 213 9.31 37.68 28.19
C SER A 213 9.06 37.99 29.65
N ASP A 214 8.36 39.09 29.91
CA ASP A 214 7.85 39.43 31.24
C ASP A 214 6.43 38.86 31.50
N ASP A 215 5.76 38.34 30.46
CA ASP A 215 4.38 37.86 30.53
C ASP A 215 4.30 36.33 30.30
N PRO A 216 3.71 35.55 31.22
CA PRO A 216 3.48 34.10 31.03
C PRO A 216 2.57 33.77 29.83
N ALA A 217 1.77 34.71 29.34
CA ALA A 217 0.96 34.53 28.13
C ALA A 217 1.80 34.22 26.89
N VAL A 218 3.04 34.73 26.82
CA VAL A 218 3.96 34.43 25.71
C VAL A 218 4.31 32.94 25.71
N ALA A 219 4.78 32.41 26.85
CA ALA A 219 5.13 31.00 26.97
C ALA A 219 3.92 30.09 26.75
N ALA A 220 2.76 30.46 27.32
CA ALA A 220 1.50 29.76 27.10
C ALA A 220 1.14 29.70 25.62
N GLY A 221 1.27 30.82 24.90
CA GLY A 221 1.01 30.89 23.46
C GLY A 221 1.91 29.98 22.64
N PHE A 222 3.23 29.97 22.91
CA PHE A 222 4.16 29.05 22.22
C PHE A 222 3.82 27.58 22.50
N ILE A 223 3.51 27.22 23.76
CA ILE A 223 3.10 25.85 24.13
C ILE A 223 1.84 25.44 23.37
N LEU A 224 0.83 26.30 23.32
CA LEU A 224 -0.43 26.03 22.62
C LEU A 224 -0.24 25.98 21.09
N ALA A 225 0.61 26.84 20.53
CA ALA A 225 0.97 26.80 19.11
C ALA A 225 1.70 25.51 18.72
N GLY A 226 2.68 25.09 19.51
CA GLY A 226 3.38 23.81 19.33
C GLY A 226 2.45 22.60 19.47
N ARG A 227 1.42 22.68 20.34
CA ARG A 227 0.38 21.66 20.45
C ARG A 227 -0.56 21.67 19.24
N ALA A 228 -0.98 22.84 18.79
CA ALA A 228 -1.93 23.02 17.69
C ALA A 228 -1.35 22.58 16.34
N SER A 229 -0.04 22.74 16.13
CA SER A 229 0.65 22.31 14.90
C SER A 229 0.58 20.79 14.66
N VAL A 230 0.34 20.01 15.70
CA VAL A 230 0.27 18.54 15.64
C VAL A 230 -1.13 17.98 15.88
N LEU A 231 -2.17 18.83 15.94
CA LEU A 231 -3.55 18.36 16.12
C LEU A 231 -4.14 17.76 14.84
N HIS A 232 -3.74 18.25 13.67
CA HIS A 232 -4.19 17.72 12.38
C HIS A 232 -3.42 16.47 11.94
N MET A 233 -2.18 16.32 12.41
CA MET A 233 -1.33 15.17 12.12
C MET A 233 -0.60 14.77 13.41
N ASP A 234 -0.93 13.60 13.94
CA ASP A 234 -0.36 13.05 15.17
C ASP A 234 1.18 13.06 15.09
N PRO A 235 1.92 13.53 16.12
CA PRO A 235 3.39 13.52 16.10
C PRO A 235 3.98 12.14 15.79
N LEU A 236 3.32 11.08 16.26
CA LEU A 236 3.73 9.72 15.96
C LEU A 236 3.44 9.35 14.49
N GLU A 237 2.36 9.86 13.91
CA GLU A 237 2.06 9.68 12.49
C GLU A 237 3.14 10.32 11.61
N ALA A 238 3.50 11.57 11.91
CA ALA A 238 4.55 12.29 11.19
C ALA A 238 5.89 11.52 11.23
N LEU A 239 6.26 10.99 12.41
CA LEU A 239 7.44 10.14 12.57
C LEU A 239 7.34 8.88 11.72
N LEU A 240 6.22 8.15 11.76
CA LEU A 240 6.04 6.91 11.02
C LEU A 240 6.01 7.12 9.51
N GLN A 241 5.45 8.22 9.02
CA GLN A 241 5.47 8.58 7.60
C GLN A 241 6.90 8.82 7.10
N GLN A 242 7.74 9.50 7.89
CA GLN A 242 9.16 9.70 7.55
C GLN A 242 9.96 8.39 7.65
N ALA A 243 9.69 7.58 8.66
CA ALA A 243 10.40 6.32 8.92
C ALA A 243 10.05 5.18 7.95
N GLY A 244 8.92 5.29 7.25
CA GLY A 244 8.45 4.32 6.27
C GLY A 244 7.78 3.06 6.85
N LEU A 245 7.35 2.19 5.93
CA LEU A 245 6.50 1.03 6.26
C LEU A 245 7.21 -0.06 7.04
N GLY A 246 8.50 -0.28 6.80
CA GLY A 246 9.29 -1.27 7.55
C GLY A 246 9.31 -0.95 9.04
N THR A 247 9.51 0.32 9.39
CA THR A 247 9.49 0.80 10.79
C THR A 247 8.09 0.72 11.39
N THR A 248 7.07 1.07 10.62
CA THR A 248 5.66 0.95 11.05
C THR A 248 5.29 -0.50 11.39
N PHE A 249 5.66 -1.45 10.53
CA PHE A 249 5.42 -2.88 10.75
C PHE A 249 6.22 -3.42 11.95
N ARG A 250 7.47 -2.97 12.12
CA ARG A 250 8.29 -3.32 13.27
C ARG A 250 7.66 -2.80 14.57
N LEU A 251 7.21 -1.55 14.62
CA LEU A 251 6.51 -1.02 15.80
C LEU A 251 5.26 -1.84 16.14
N LEU A 252 4.49 -2.28 15.14
CA LEU A 252 3.33 -3.15 15.36
C LEU A 252 3.68 -4.52 15.94
N THR A 253 4.80 -5.10 15.50
CA THR A 253 5.17 -6.48 15.84
C THR A 253 6.04 -6.58 17.10
N THR A 254 6.94 -5.62 17.31
CA THR A 254 7.90 -5.61 18.42
C THR A 254 7.61 -4.51 19.45
N GLY A 255 6.79 -3.51 19.12
CA GLY A 255 6.53 -2.39 20.02
C GLY A 255 7.68 -1.39 20.12
N GLU A 256 8.63 -1.40 19.18
CA GLU A 256 9.85 -0.61 19.22
C GLU A 256 10.11 0.13 17.90
N ILE A 257 10.73 1.30 18.00
CA ILE A 257 11.24 2.08 16.86
C ILE A 257 12.77 2.07 16.95
N PRO A 258 13.51 1.80 15.86
CA PRO A 258 14.97 1.82 15.90
C PRO A 258 15.53 3.20 16.30
N ASP A 259 16.54 3.21 17.17
CA ASP A 259 17.25 4.40 17.65
C ASP A 259 17.73 5.34 16.52
N ALA A 260 18.19 4.77 15.41
CA ALA A 260 18.65 5.56 14.26
C ALA A 260 17.51 6.42 13.67
N ILE A 261 16.30 5.88 13.59
CA ILE A 261 15.11 6.59 13.09
C ILE A 261 14.70 7.69 14.07
N LEU A 262 14.72 7.41 15.38
CA LEU A 262 14.40 8.40 16.40
C LEU A 262 15.40 9.56 16.38
N ARG A 263 16.70 9.27 16.18
CA ARG A 263 17.74 10.29 16.05
C ARG A 263 17.57 11.14 14.80
N GLU A 264 17.32 10.51 13.64
CA GLU A 264 17.07 11.23 12.38
C GLU A 264 15.83 12.13 12.49
N ASN A 265 14.76 11.63 13.11
CA ASN A 265 13.54 12.42 13.33
C ASN A 265 13.78 13.59 14.30
N ALA A 266 14.55 13.40 15.37
CA ALA A 266 14.95 14.48 16.27
C ALA A 266 15.73 15.58 15.53
N ALA A 267 16.70 15.19 14.71
CA ALA A 267 17.46 16.12 13.89
C ALA A 267 16.56 16.88 12.89
N ALA A 268 15.59 16.19 12.27
CA ALA A 268 14.63 16.82 11.37
C ALA A 268 13.73 17.87 12.06
N LEU A 269 13.32 17.60 13.30
CA LEU A 269 12.56 18.55 14.13
C LEU A 269 13.34 19.82 14.47
N LEU A 270 14.67 19.70 14.63
CA LEU A 270 15.55 20.84 14.90
C LEU A 270 15.95 21.60 13.63
N ALA A 271 16.08 20.91 12.51
CA ALA A 271 16.52 21.49 11.24
C ALA A 271 15.40 22.24 10.50
N SER A 272 14.14 21.84 10.70
CA SER A 272 13.00 22.44 10.02
C SER A 272 12.29 23.47 10.91
N PRO A 273 11.71 24.54 10.35
CA PRO A 273 10.72 25.34 11.06
C PRO A 273 9.58 24.43 11.50
N THR A 274 9.05 24.61 12.72
CA THR A 274 7.84 23.88 13.12
C THR A 274 6.73 24.20 12.13
N PRO A 275 5.99 23.19 11.63
CA PRO A 275 4.83 23.43 10.79
C PRO A 275 3.93 24.46 11.47
N ALA A 276 3.59 25.53 10.74
CA ALA A 276 2.68 26.54 11.27
C ALA A 276 1.35 25.85 11.63
N ALA A 277 0.86 26.12 12.82
CA ALA A 277 -0.48 25.66 13.19
C ALA A 277 -1.51 26.32 12.27
N ASP A 278 -2.60 25.59 11.98
CA ASP A 278 -3.75 26.17 11.30
C ASP A 278 -4.22 27.42 12.10
N PRO A 279 -4.30 28.61 11.48
CA PRO A 279 -4.61 29.85 12.19
C PRO A 279 -5.94 29.84 12.93
N GLU A 280 -6.97 29.23 12.32
CA GLU A 280 -8.30 29.12 12.90
C GLU A 280 -8.24 28.23 14.16
N LEU A 281 -7.60 27.06 14.04
CA LEU A 281 -7.41 26.13 15.17
C LEU A 281 -6.58 26.75 16.30
N LEU A 282 -5.50 27.47 15.98
CA LEU A 282 -4.67 28.10 17.00
C LEU A 282 -5.45 29.18 17.75
N ARG A 283 -6.20 30.05 17.05
CA ARG A 283 -7.08 31.03 17.69
C ARG A 283 -8.14 30.36 18.56
N GLN A 284 -8.76 29.28 18.11
CA GLN A 284 -9.73 28.53 18.94
C GLN A 284 -9.08 27.93 20.20
N THR A 285 -7.87 27.40 20.06
CA THR A 285 -7.11 26.79 21.16
C THR A 285 -6.69 27.83 22.20
N LEU A 286 -6.21 28.99 21.76
CA LEU A 286 -5.89 30.13 22.62
C LEU A 286 -7.13 30.64 23.37
N ALA A 287 -8.24 30.82 22.65
CA ALA A 287 -9.50 31.26 23.25
C ALA A 287 -10.04 30.26 24.27
N ALA A 288 -10.02 28.95 23.96
CA ALA A 288 -10.45 27.88 24.87
C ALA A 288 -9.60 27.81 26.14
N ALA A 289 -8.30 28.09 26.03
CA ALA A 289 -7.40 28.19 27.17
C ALA A 289 -7.43 29.58 27.85
N GLN A 290 -8.24 30.52 27.37
CA GLN A 290 -8.30 31.90 27.85
C GLN A 290 -6.90 32.56 27.87
N ILE A 291 -6.15 32.44 26.77
CA ILE A 291 -4.83 33.05 26.56
C ILE A 291 -4.95 34.08 25.44
N PRO A 292 -4.60 35.36 25.68
CA PRO A 292 -4.67 36.40 24.65
C PRO A 292 -3.64 36.15 23.54
N GLN A 293 -3.98 36.56 22.32
CA GLN A 293 -3.12 36.32 21.17
C GLN A 293 -1.96 37.32 21.10
N ALA A 294 -2.18 38.56 21.53
CA ALA A 294 -1.24 39.67 21.31
C ALA A 294 0.18 39.41 21.86
N PRO A 295 0.39 38.87 23.08
CA PRO A 295 1.74 38.58 23.58
C PRO A 295 2.47 37.54 22.73
N TYR A 296 1.78 36.48 22.32
CA TYR A 296 2.33 35.44 21.45
C TYR A 296 2.69 35.97 20.05
N LEU A 297 1.81 36.78 19.46
CA LEU A 297 2.02 37.37 18.14
C LEU A 297 3.23 38.31 18.13
N ALA A 298 3.33 39.18 19.14
CA ALA A 298 4.45 40.10 19.28
C ALA A 298 5.79 39.36 19.50
N ALA A 299 5.80 38.34 20.36
CA ALA A 299 6.99 37.54 20.61
C ALA A 299 7.40 36.68 19.39
N THR A 300 6.43 36.21 18.61
CA THR A 300 6.69 35.49 17.36
C THR A 300 7.31 36.44 16.33
N ASP A 301 6.72 37.62 16.13
CA ASP A 301 7.22 38.64 15.22
C ASP A 301 8.65 39.08 15.57
N ALA A 302 8.93 39.34 16.86
CA ALA A 302 10.27 39.68 17.33
C ALA A 302 11.32 38.58 17.05
N ARG A 303 10.89 37.31 16.99
CA ARG A 303 11.76 36.14 16.85
C ARG A 303 11.95 35.71 15.39
N THR A 304 10.93 35.84 14.56
CA THR A 304 10.92 35.35 13.17
C THR A 304 10.90 36.47 12.14
N GLY A 305 10.57 37.70 12.53
CA GLY A 305 10.30 38.83 11.64
C GLY A 305 9.00 38.70 10.86
N ASN A 306 8.13 37.77 11.24
CA ASN A 306 6.84 37.54 10.60
C ASN A 306 5.74 37.26 11.62
N MET A 307 4.80 38.20 11.73
CA MET A 307 3.59 38.03 12.54
C MET A 307 2.56 37.14 11.82
N PRO A 308 2.17 36.00 12.40
CA PRO A 308 1.12 35.17 11.81
C PRO A 308 -0.25 35.85 11.92
N ASP A 309 -1.06 35.77 10.86
CA ASP A 309 -2.43 36.27 10.86
C ASP A 309 -3.38 35.22 11.47
N LEU A 310 -3.84 35.48 12.70
CA LEU A 310 -4.82 34.65 13.42
C LEU A 310 -6.25 35.24 13.37
N GLY A 311 -6.44 36.38 12.70
CA GLY A 311 -7.67 37.15 12.72
C GLY A 311 -7.87 37.95 14.03
N GLN A 312 -9.12 38.26 14.35
CA GLN A 312 -9.47 39.04 15.54
C GLN A 312 -9.31 38.21 16.82
N ASP A 313 -8.75 38.81 17.86
CA ASP A 313 -8.62 38.17 19.18
C ASP A 313 -9.99 38.12 19.90
N PRO A 314 -10.57 36.92 20.14
CA PRO A 314 -11.84 36.80 20.85
C PRO A 314 -11.78 37.35 22.28
N LEU A 315 -10.60 37.41 22.88
CA LEU A 315 -10.39 37.85 24.27
C LEU A 315 -10.05 39.34 24.39
N ALA A 316 -9.99 40.08 23.27
CA ALA A 316 -9.69 41.50 23.30
C ALA A 316 -10.67 42.27 24.19
N GLY A 317 -10.14 42.98 25.18
CA GLY A 317 -10.93 43.77 26.13
C GLY A 317 -11.67 42.95 27.20
N GLN A 318 -11.43 41.65 27.30
CA GLN A 318 -11.98 40.81 28.37
C GLN A 318 -11.03 40.74 29.58
N GLU A 319 -11.57 40.50 30.77
CA GLU A 319 -10.76 40.15 31.93
C GLU A 319 -10.26 38.70 31.78
N ILE A 320 -8.94 38.54 31.81
CA ILE A 320 -8.28 37.26 31.61
C ILE A 320 -7.90 36.68 32.99
N PRO A 321 -8.26 35.41 33.28
CA PRO A 321 -7.89 34.78 34.53
C PRO A 321 -6.39 34.54 34.59
N LEU A 322 -5.84 34.67 35.80
CA LEU A 322 -4.42 34.47 36.09
C LEU A 322 -3.88 33.19 35.43
N ILE A 323 -2.78 33.34 34.67
CA ILE A 323 -2.12 32.22 33.99
C ILE A 323 -1.20 31.48 34.98
N LEU A 324 -0.32 32.24 35.64
CA LEU A 324 0.59 31.78 36.68
C LEU A 324 0.78 32.89 37.71
N THR A 325 1.18 32.52 38.93
CA THR A 325 1.62 33.49 39.93
C THR A 325 3.01 34.02 39.58
N ASP A 326 3.36 35.21 40.06
CA ASP A 326 4.69 35.80 39.85
C ASP A 326 5.82 34.88 40.33
N SER A 327 5.64 34.22 41.49
CA SER A 327 6.62 33.27 42.03
C SER A 327 6.86 32.09 41.10
N ASP A 328 5.80 31.59 40.47
CA ASP A 328 5.87 30.46 39.54
C ASP A 328 6.52 30.88 38.22
N TRP A 329 6.17 32.08 37.76
CA TRP A 329 6.75 32.64 36.55
C TRP A 329 8.26 32.90 36.71
N VAL A 330 8.68 33.57 37.78
CA VAL A 330 10.10 33.80 38.09
C VAL A 330 10.86 32.48 38.27
N SER A 331 10.23 31.45 38.86
CA SER A 331 10.85 30.13 38.95
C SER A 331 11.09 29.52 37.57
N LEU A 332 10.15 29.64 36.63
CA LEU A 332 10.32 29.18 35.24
C LEU A 332 11.39 29.98 34.50
N GLN A 333 11.42 31.30 34.66
CA GLN A 333 12.43 32.17 34.04
C GLN A 333 13.86 31.84 34.49
N ASN A 334 14.04 31.20 35.64
CA ASN A 334 15.34 30.81 36.19
C ASN A 334 15.61 29.30 36.10
N ILE A 335 14.80 28.52 35.38
CA ILE A 335 14.88 27.05 35.36
C ILE A 335 16.24 26.51 34.89
N CYS A 336 16.95 27.26 34.03
CA CYS A 336 18.26 26.87 33.50
C CYS A 336 19.44 27.59 34.22
N ASN A 337 19.18 28.46 35.19
CA ASN A 337 20.20 29.30 35.85
C ASN A 337 20.72 28.71 37.18
N ILE A 338 20.75 27.38 37.30
CA ILE A 338 20.94 26.67 38.59
C ILE A 338 22.25 25.89 38.61
#